data_AF-A0A090RUZ7-F1
#
_entry.id   AF-A0A090RUZ7-F1
#
_cell.length_a   1.000
_cell.length_b   1.000
_cell.length_c   1.000
_cell.angle_alpha   90.00
_cell.angle_beta   90.00
_cell.angle_gamma   90.00
#
_symmetry.space_group_name_H-M   'P 1'
#
loop_
_entity.id
_entity.type
_entity.pdbx_description
1 polymer ?
#
loop_
_entity_poly.entity_id
_entity_poly.type
_entity_poly.pdbx_seq_one_letter_code
_entity_poly.pdbx_strand_id
1 'polypeptide(L)' 'MIKWGVIGPGRIAHNFARGISVTKDAVIHAVASRNKQRAQQFADEYRIATVYGDYQALTQDHDIDIIYIATPHAFHYEQA' A
#
# COMPACT_ATOMS: atom_id res chain seq x y z
N MET A 1 8.61 -5.70 -13.51
CA MET A 1 7.41 -5.13 -12.87
C MET A 1 7.83 -4.60 -11.52
N ILE A 2 7.64 -3.32 -11.26
CA ILE A 2 7.88 -2.69 -9.95
C ILE A 2 6.74 -3.05 -9.01
N LYS A 3 7.07 -3.64 -7.87
CA LYS A 3 6.14 -4.07 -6.82
C LYS A 3 6.04 -2.98 -5.74
N TRP A 4 4.86 -2.38 -5.64
CA TRP A 4 4.57 -1.31 -4.70
C TRP A 4 3.94 -1.85 -3.42
N GLY A 5 4.44 -1.37 -2.29
CA GLY A 5 3.75 -1.41 -1.00
C GLY A 5 2.97 -0.12 -0.77
N VAL A 6 1.80 -0.21 -0.13
CA VAL A 6 0.99 0.98 0.22
C VAL A 6 0.76 1.03 1.73
N ILE A 7 1.18 2.12 2.37
CA ILE A 7 0.89 2.40 3.78
C ILE A 7 -0.28 3.39 3.87
N GLY A 8 -1.35 3.01 4.59
CA GLY A 8 -2.49 3.89 4.84
C GLY A 8 -3.48 3.96 3.67
N PRO A 9 -4.35 2.94 3.49
CA PRO A 9 -5.32 2.86 2.40
C PRO A 9 -6.50 3.82 2.59
N GLY A 10 -6.25 5.13 2.49
CA GLY A 10 -7.26 6.19 2.49
C GLY A 10 -7.59 6.65 1.07
N ARG A 11 -8.39 7.74 0.96
CA ARG A 11 -8.87 8.26 -0.34
C ARG A 11 -7.77 8.45 -1.39
N ILE A 12 -6.59 8.96 -1.00
CA ILE A 12 -5.50 9.19 -1.94
C ILE A 12 -4.85 7.88 -2.42
N ALA A 13 -4.84 6.84 -1.59
CA ALA A 13 -4.35 5.52 -1.97
C ALA A 13 -5.22 4.87 -3.05
N HIS A 14 -6.55 5.09 -3.05
CA HIS A 14 -7.42 4.65 -4.15
C HIS A 14 -7.10 5.37 -5.46
N ASN A 15 -6.82 6.68 -5.40
CA ASN A 15 -6.38 7.43 -6.60
C ASN A 15 -5.09 6.84 -7.16
N PHE A 16 -4.12 6.56 -6.28
CA PHE A 16 -2.85 5.94 -6.64
C PHE A 16 -3.06 4.53 -7.25
N ALA A 17 -3.87 3.68 -6.63
CA ALA A 17 -4.14 2.32 -7.10
C ALA A 17 -4.77 2.29 -8.50
N ARG A 18 -5.70 3.20 -8.79
CA ARG A 18 -6.26 3.35 -10.15
C ARG A 18 -5.21 3.79 -11.18
N GLY A 19 -4.21 4.57 -10.78
CA GLY A 19 -3.08 4.91 -11.64
C GLY A 19 -2.17 3.71 -11.91
N ILE A 20 -1.86 2.94 -10.85
CA ILE A 20 -1.05 1.72 -10.99
C ILE A 20 -1.74 0.69 -11.87
N SER A 21 -3.06 0.52 -11.79
CA SER A 21 -3.80 -0.49 -12.56
C SER A 21 -3.71 -0.32 -14.09
N VAL A 22 -3.35 0.88 -14.57
CA VAL A 22 -3.15 1.18 -16.00
C VAL A 22 -1.69 1.36 -16.38
N THR A 23 -0.77 1.16 -15.43
CA THR A 23 0.68 1.29 -15.64
C THR A 23 1.27 -0.05 -16.02
N LYS A 24 1.90 -0.13 -17.19
CA LYS A 24 2.35 -1.39 -17.81
C LYS A 24 3.36 -2.19 -16.97
N ASP A 25 4.18 -1.51 -16.16
CA ASP A 25 5.30 -2.12 -15.43
C ASP A 25 5.22 -1.93 -13.92
N ALA A 26 4.00 -1.75 -13.37
CA ALA A 26 3.80 -1.58 -11.93
C ALA A 26 2.62 -2.39 -11.41
N VAL A 27 2.73 -2.87 -10.17
CA VAL A 27 1.67 -3.58 -9.46
C VAL A 27 1.69 -3.21 -7.99
N ILE A 28 0.52 -3.16 -7.34
CA ILE A 28 0.47 -3.11 -5.87
C ILE A 28 0.57 -4.53 -5.34
N HIS A 29 1.68 -4.82 -4.66
CA HIS A 29 1.96 -6.14 -4.10
C HIS A 29 1.35 -6.32 -2.71
N ALA A 30 1.46 -5.29 -1.88
CA ALA A 30 1.01 -5.34 -0.49
C ALA A 30 0.40 -4.02 -0.02
N VAL A 31 -0.48 -4.11 0.98
CA VAL A 31 -1.04 -2.94 1.69
C VAL A 31 -0.95 -3.13 3.19
N ALA A 32 -0.63 -2.06 3.92
CA ALA A 32 -0.57 -2.04 5.38
C ALA A 32 -1.45 -0.95 5.98
N SER A 33 -2.14 -1.28 7.08
CA SER A 33 -2.99 -0.37 7.85
C SER A 33 -3.08 -0.81 9.29
N ARG A 34 -3.04 0.15 10.22
CA ARG A 34 -3.43 -0.09 11.63
C ARG A 34 -4.89 -0.51 11.77
N ASN A 35 -5.72 -0.23 10.77
CA ASN A 35 -7.09 -0.77 10.66
C ASN A 35 -7.09 -1.91 9.63
N LYS A 36 -7.06 -3.14 10.11
CA LYS A 36 -7.00 -4.37 9.29
C LYS A 36 -8.20 -4.51 8.34
N GLN A 37 -9.40 -4.16 8.80
CA GLN A 37 -10.61 -4.21 7.96
C GLN A 37 -10.48 -3.30 6.73
N ARG A 38 -9.97 -2.08 6.93
CA ARG A 38 -9.75 -1.13 5.83
C ARG A 38 -8.70 -1.63 4.84
N ALA A 39 -7.61 -2.22 5.33
CA ALA A 39 -6.60 -2.81 4.43
C ALA A 39 -7.17 -3.99 3.63
N GLN A 40 -7.98 -4.84 4.27
CA GLN A 40 -8.64 -5.94 3.58
C GLN A 40 -9.58 -5.44 2.48
N GLN A 41 -10.44 -4.47 2.78
CA GLN A 41 -11.36 -3.88 1.78
C GLN A 41 -10.60 -3.31 0.57
N PHE A 42 -9.50 -2.60 0.83
CA PHE A 42 -8.64 -2.07 -0.23
C PHE A 42 -8.00 -3.19 -1.05
N ALA A 43 -7.49 -4.23 -0.39
CA ALA A 43 -6.90 -5.37 -1.07
C ALA A 43 -7.92 -6.12 -1.93
N ASP A 44 -9.14 -6.31 -1.44
CA ASP A 44 -10.21 -6.96 -2.18
C ASP A 44 -10.60 -6.14 -3.43
N GLU A 45 -10.71 -4.81 -3.30
CA GLU A 45 -11.05 -3.90 -4.42
C GLU A 45 -10.01 -3.94 -5.54
N TYR A 46 -8.72 -3.96 -5.18
CA TYR A 46 -7.61 -3.88 -6.14
C TYR A 46 -6.92 -5.23 -6.42
N ARG A 47 -7.46 -6.34 -5.88
CA ARG A 47 -6.91 -7.71 -6.00
C ARG A 47 -5.45 -7.83 -5.54
N ILE A 48 -5.14 -7.23 -4.39
CA ILE A 48 -3.81 -7.24 -3.78
C ILE A 48 -3.67 -8.51 -2.94
N ALA A 49 -2.59 -9.26 -3.15
CA ALA A 49 -2.40 -10.57 -2.52
C ALA A 49 -2.06 -10.49 -1.02
N THR A 50 -1.36 -9.43 -0.60
CA THR A 50 -0.76 -9.35 0.73
C THR A 50 -1.32 -8.18 1.53
N VAL A 51 -1.77 -8.47 2.77
CA VAL A 51 -2.32 -7.50 3.71
C VAL A 51 -1.58 -7.59 5.04
N TYR A 52 -1.01 -6.47 5.47
CA TYR A 52 -0.35 -6.35 6.76
C TYR A 52 -1.17 -5.51 7.75
N GLY A 53 -1.21 -5.96 9.01
CA GLY A 53 -1.89 -5.27 10.11
C GLY A 53 -1.05 -4.17 10.78
N ASP A 54 0.23 -4.10 10.43
CA ASP A 54 1.18 -3.13 10.93
C ASP A 54 2.12 -2.70 9.79
N TYR A 55 2.79 -1.57 9.96
CA TYR A 55 3.63 -0.98 8.91
C TYR A 55 5.01 -1.63 8.83
N GLN A 56 5.51 -2.17 9.94
CA GLN A 56 6.85 -2.77 10.00
C GLN A 56 6.92 -4.06 9.18
N ALA A 57 5.87 -4.88 9.21
CA ALA A 57 5.82 -6.09 8.40
C ALA A 57 5.92 -5.80 6.89
N LEU A 58 5.36 -4.67 6.44
CA LEU A 58 5.47 -4.24 5.04
C LEU A 58 6.89 -3.77 4.69
N THR A 59 7.60 -3.10 5.60
CA THR A 59 9.00 -2.66 5.33
C THR A 59 10.00 -3.81 5.35
N GLN A 60 9.62 -4.96 5.92
CA GLN A 60 10.42 -6.19 5.96
C GLN A 60 10.14 -7.13 4.78
N ASP A 61 9.18 -6.80 3.91
CA ASP A 61 8.84 -7.60 2.74
C ASP A 61 9.87 -7.38 1.62
N HIS A 62 10.72 -8.39 1.41
CA HIS A 62 11.77 -8.38 0.39
C HIS A 62 11.22 -8.43 -1.05
N ASP A 63 9.94 -8.70 -1.24
CA ASP A 63 9.29 -8.62 -2.55
C ASP A 63 8.85 -7.18 -2.90
N ILE A 64 8.99 -6.20 -2.01
CA ILE A 64 8.59 -4.81 -2.30
C ILE A 64 9.78 -3.98 -2.77
N ASP A 65 9.61 -3.31 -3.93
CA ASP A 65 10.62 -2.42 -4.49
C ASP A 65 10.48 -0.98 -3.96
N ILE A 66 9.24 -0.51 -3.77
CA ILE A 66 8.92 0.88 -3.42
C ILE A 66 7.72 0.93 -2.48
N ILE A 67 7.76 1.80 -1.47
CA ILE A 67 6.64 2.03 -0.55
C ILE A 67 6.04 3.42 -0.81
N TYR A 68 4.72 3.45 -1.03
CA TYR A 68 3.94 4.68 -1.07
C TYR A 68 3.27 4.94 0.28
N ILE A 69 3.65 6.04 0.92
CA ILE A 69 3.09 6.49 2.21
C ILE A 69 1.92 7.42 1.96
N ALA A 70 0.70 6.94 2.23
CA ALA A 70 -0.57 7.63 1.97
C ALA A 70 -1.30 8.05 3.27
N THR A 71 -0.57 8.17 4.37
CA THR A 71 -1.09 8.62 5.66
C THR A 71 -1.26 10.14 5.70
N PRO A 72 -1.92 10.70 6.72
CA PRO A 72 -1.93 12.15 6.92
C PRO A 72 -0.52 12.72 7.08
N HIS A 73 -0.31 13.94 6.57
CA HIS A 73 1.00 14.61 6.52
C HIS A 73 1.78 14.61 7.84
N ALA A 74 1.09 14.64 8.98
CA ALA A 74 1.69 14.65 10.31
C ALA A 74 2.54 13.40 10.60
N PHE A 75 2.34 12.31 9.86
CA PHE A 75 3.03 11.03 10.09
C PHE A 75 4.09 10.71 9.05
N HIS A 76 4.26 11.52 8.00
CA HIS A 76 5.18 11.18 6.91
C HIS A 76 6.63 11.06 7.37
N TYR A 77 7.10 11.95 8.26
CA TYR A 77 8.49 11.95 8.72
C TYR A 77 8.88 10.65 9.44
N GLU A 78 7.98 10.12 10.28
CA GLU A 78 8.24 8.89 11.03
C GLU A 78 8.16 7.63 10.15
N GLN A 79 7.45 7.70 9.03
CA GLN A 79 7.14 6.54 8.18
C GLN A 79 8.03 6.43 6.95
N ALA A 80 8.86 7.45 6.69
CA ALA A 80 9.75 7.54 5.53
C ALA A 80 11.06 6.77 5.72
#